data_AF-A0A7W1MB32-F1
#
_entry.id   AF-A0A7W1MB32-F1
#
_cell.length_a   1.000
_cell.length_b   1.000
_cell.length_c   1.000
_cell.angle_alpha   90.00
_cell.angle_beta   90.00
_cell.angle_gamma   90.00
#
_symmetry.space_group_name_H-M   'P 1'
#
loop_
_entity.id
_entity.type
_entity.pdbx_description
1 polymer ?
#
loop_
_entity_poly.entity_id
_entity_poly.type
_entity_poly.pdbx_seq_one_letter_code
_entity_poly.pdbx_strand_id
1 'polypeptide(L)'
;MIFKEFVWVFGLADDIKQFHQLWQVTSISRDFIRNYGIQTDTAEILSKKLHLLSFDFRAQIFANKIVQFFSEESAKVNSNERLLDSSEIIEFLIGLVKYHANTQSRSGFTSSILMASALTDEINEQIVLDSMTKKLKWLI
;
A
#
# COMPACT_ATOMS: atom_id res chain seq x y z
N MET A 1 5.18 38.69 30.72
CA MET A 1 4.12 37.89 31.38
C MET A 1 3.22 37.30 30.29
N ILE A 2 3.73 36.37 29.47
CA ILE A 2 2.96 35.79 28.34
C ILE A 2 2.98 34.24 28.39
N PHE A 3 3.94 33.62 29.09
CA PHE A 3 4.10 32.15 29.09
C PHE A 3 3.33 31.38 30.15
N LYS A 4 2.68 32.03 31.14
CA LYS A 4 1.93 31.32 32.19
C LYS A 4 0.72 30.55 31.65
N GLU A 5 0.08 31.05 30.60
CA GLU A 5 -1.09 30.42 29.97
C GLU A 5 -0.72 29.23 29.07
N PHE A 6 0.58 29.04 28.75
CA PHE A 6 1.06 27.95 27.89
C PHE A 6 1.80 26.85 28.65
N VAL A 7 1.79 26.87 29.99
CA VAL A 7 2.43 25.83 30.83
C VAL A 7 1.88 24.44 30.53
N TRP A 8 0.60 24.33 30.18
CA TRP A 8 -0.04 23.07 29.80
C TRP A 8 0.58 22.45 28.53
N VAL A 9 1.10 23.25 27.60
CA VAL A 9 1.73 22.76 26.37
C VAL A 9 3.02 22.01 26.67
N PHE A 10 3.81 22.51 27.63
CA PHE A 10 5.03 21.84 28.07
C PHE A 10 4.72 20.53 28.82
N GLY A 11 3.57 20.46 29.51
CA GLY A 11 3.08 19.24 30.15
C GLY A 11 2.67 18.14 29.16
N LEU A 12 2.41 18.49 27.90
CA LEU A 12 2.04 17.55 26.84
C LEU A 12 3.23 17.04 26.02
N ALA A 13 4.46 17.48 26.32
CA ALA A 13 5.63 17.15 25.50
C ALA A 13 5.84 15.63 25.36
N ASP A 14 5.66 14.88 26.45
CA ASP A 14 5.79 13.42 26.45
C ASP A 14 4.64 12.75 25.69
N ASP A 15 3.41 13.24 25.82
CA ASP A 15 2.26 12.73 25.08
C ASP A 15 2.40 12.98 23.58
N ILE A 16 2.88 14.17 23.18
CA ILE A 16 3.17 14.51 21.79
C ILE A 16 4.25 13.59 21.24
N LYS A 17 5.29 13.30 22.02
CA LYS A 17 6.37 12.39 21.62
C LYS A 17 5.86 10.96 21.44
N GLN A 18 5.05 10.45 22.36
CA GLN A 18 4.42 9.13 22.22
C GLN A 18 3.50 9.06 20.99
N PHE A 19 2.66 10.08 20.80
CA PHE A 19 1.76 10.14 19.65
C PHE A 19 2.54 10.20 18.33
N HIS A 20 3.65 10.94 18.29
CA HIS A 20 4.52 11.00 17.13
C HIS A 20 5.07 9.61 16.77
N GLN A 21 5.49 8.81 17.74
CA GLN A 21 5.98 7.45 17.47
C GLN A 21 4.87 6.53 16.93
N LEU A 22 3.64 6.62 17.48
CA LEU A 22 2.48 5.89 16.93
C LEU A 22 2.17 6.29 15.48
N TRP A 23 2.28 7.59 15.20
CA TRP A 23 2.12 8.12 13.85
C TRP A 23 3.22 7.63 12.91
N GLN A 24 4.48 7.57 13.37
CA GLN A 24 5.59 7.01 12.58
C GLN A 24 5.35 5.55 12.21
N VAL A 25 4.94 4.71 13.16
CA VAL A 25 4.60 3.31 12.90
C VAL A 25 3.52 3.22 11.82
N THR A 26 2.46 4.02 11.94
CA THR A 26 1.37 4.05 10.94
C THR A 26 1.87 4.50 9.58
N SER A 27 2.65 5.60 9.50
CA SER A 27 3.13 6.13 8.23
C SER A 27 4.05 5.15 7.53
N ILE A 28 5.00 4.56 8.25
CA ILE A 28 5.95 3.59 7.69
C ILE A 28 5.22 2.37 7.13
N SER A 29 4.24 1.86 7.88
CA SER A 29 3.46 0.70 7.48
C SER A 29 2.61 1.02 6.26
N ARG A 30 1.85 2.12 6.28
CA ARG A 30 1.04 2.58 5.14
C ARG A 30 1.90 2.80 3.90
N ASP A 31 3.01 3.51 4.02
CA ASP A 31 3.86 3.86 2.88
C ASP A 31 4.58 2.60 2.34
N PHE A 32 4.91 1.63 3.18
CA PHE A 32 5.40 0.34 2.74
C PHE A 32 4.34 -0.38 1.89
N ILE A 33 3.14 -0.54 2.42
CA ILE A 33 2.06 -1.26 1.73
C ILE A 33 1.61 -0.56 0.45
N ARG A 34 1.58 0.78 0.42
CA ARG A 34 1.28 1.53 -0.82
C ARG A 34 2.30 1.25 -1.93
N ASN A 35 3.56 1.08 -1.58
CA ASN A 35 4.63 0.87 -2.55
C ASN A 35 4.85 -0.60 -2.93
N TYR A 36 4.61 -1.54 -2.01
CA TYR A 36 4.94 -2.96 -2.17
C TYR A 36 3.71 -3.88 -2.18
N GLY A 37 2.51 -3.38 -1.86
CA GLY A 37 1.30 -4.20 -1.71
C GLY A 37 1.40 -5.18 -0.53
N ILE A 38 0.49 -6.15 -0.48
CA ILE A 38 0.56 -7.30 0.43
C ILE A 38 0.98 -8.53 -0.38
N GLN A 39 2.03 -9.19 0.09
CA GLN A 39 2.67 -10.40 -0.42
C GLN A 39 2.93 -11.36 0.73
N THR A 40 3.26 -12.62 0.44
CA THR A 40 3.48 -13.65 1.47
C THR A 40 4.54 -13.30 2.53
N ASP A 41 5.53 -12.48 2.20
CA ASP A 41 6.65 -12.05 3.05
C ASP A 41 6.47 -10.64 3.64
N THR A 42 5.33 -9.98 3.38
CA THR A 42 5.06 -8.59 3.79
C THR A 42 5.23 -8.38 5.28
N ALA A 43 4.72 -9.30 6.11
CA ALA A 43 4.85 -9.22 7.56
C ALA A 43 6.31 -9.30 8.03
N GLU A 44 7.13 -10.13 7.40
CA GLU A 44 8.54 -10.30 7.74
C GLU A 44 9.34 -9.03 7.40
N ILE A 45 9.16 -8.51 6.19
CA ILE A 45 9.86 -7.30 5.73
C ILE A 45 9.43 -6.09 6.56
N LEU A 46 8.13 -5.95 6.81
CA LEU A 46 7.60 -4.84 7.61
C LEU A 46 8.09 -4.91 9.06
N SER A 47 8.14 -6.11 9.66
CA SER A 47 8.70 -6.32 11.00
C SER A 47 10.15 -5.88 11.07
N LYS A 48 10.99 -6.31 10.12
CA LYS A 48 12.40 -5.87 10.05
C LYS A 48 12.51 -4.35 9.95
N LYS A 49 11.70 -3.72 9.09
CA LYS A 49 11.72 -2.26 8.90
C LYS A 49 11.31 -1.50 10.16
N LEU A 50 10.31 -1.98 10.89
CA LEU A 50 9.87 -1.36 12.15
C LEU A 50 10.86 -1.61 13.29
N HIS A 51 11.50 -2.78 13.35
CA HIS A 51 12.50 -3.11 14.38
C HIS A 51 13.81 -2.33 14.24
N LEU A 52 14.13 -1.81 13.06
CA LEU A 52 15.29 -0.92 12.87
C LEU A 52 15.12 0.43 13.60
N LEU A 53 13.90 0.77 14.01
CA LEU A 53 13.59 1.99 14.72
C LEU A 53 13.41 1.70 16.21
N SER A 54 13.99 2.56 17.04
CA SER A 54 13.82 2.48 18.50
C SER A 54 12.52 3.18 18.90
N PHE A 55 11.49 2.38 19.19
CA PHE A 55 10.20 2.84 19.69
C PHE A 55 10.10 2.71 21.21
N ASP A 56 9.24 3.50 21.82
CA ASP A 56 8.78 3.29 23.19
C ASP A 56 7.90 2.05 23.28
N PHE A 57 7.60 1.65 24.52
CA PHE A 57 6.82 0.43 24.78
C PHE A 57 5.43 0.42 24.11
N ARG A 58 4.74 1.55 24.06
CA ARG A 58 3.39 1.64 23.48
C ARG A 58 3.45 1.55 21.96
N ALA A 59 4.38 2.27 21.34
CA ALA A 59 4.62 2.22 19.92
C ALA A 59 5.12 0.84 19.47
N GLN A 60 5.92 0.15 20.28
CA GLN A 60 6.31 -1.24 20.00
C GLN A 60 5.13 -2.21 20.03
N ILE A 61 4.23 -2.09 21.02
CA ILE A 61 2.99 -2.91 21.06
C ILE A 61 2.15 -2.64 19.81
N PHE A 62 2.01 -1.38 19.43
CA PHE A 62 1.24 -0.99 18.26
C PHE A 62 1.86 -1.51 16.95
N ALA A 63 3.19 -1.41 16.81
CA ALA A 63 3.93 -1.99 15.70
C ALA A 63 3.71 -3.50 15.59
N ASN A 64 3.77 -4.22 16.72
CA ASN A 64 3.52 -5.67 16.74
C ASN A 64 2.09 -6.02 16.30
N LYS A 65 1.08 -5.23 16.70
CA LYS A 65 -0.30 -5.43 16.24
C LYS A 65 -0.44 -5.23 14.73
N ILE A 66 0.24 -4.22 14.17
CA ILE A 66 0.24 -3.99 12.72
C ILE A 66 0.94 -5.14 11.99
N VAL A 67 2.09 -5.58 12.47
CA VAL A 67 2.80 -6.74 11.90
C VAL A 67 1.94 -8.00 11.96
N GLN A 68 1.25 -8.24 13.08
CA GLN A 68 0.34 -9.36 13.24
C GLN A 68 -0.81 -9.29 12.23
N PHE A 69 -1.45 -8.13 12.07
CA PHE A 69 -2.48 -7.93 11.07
C PHE A 69 -1.97 -8.28 9.66
N PHE A 70 -0.81 -7.77 9.27
CA PHE A 70 -0.24 -8.11 7.97
C PHE A 70 0.19 -9.56 7.86
N SER A 71 0.54 -10.24 8.96
CA SER A 71 0.80 -11.69 8.95
C SER A 71 -0.48 -12.47 8.62
N GLU A 72 -1.62 -12.06 9.18
CA GLU A 72 -2.92 -12.67 8.93
C GLU A 72 -3.40 -12.41 7.49
N GLU A 73 -3.18 -11.20 6.96
CA GLU A 73 -3.51 -10.88 5.56
C GLU A 73 -2.56 -11.56 4.58
N SER A 74 -1.25 -11.57 4.84
CA SER A 74 -0.25 -12.22 3.97
C SER A 74 -0.49 -13.72 3.85
N ALA A 75 -1.03 -14.37 4.90
CA ALA A 75 -1.37 -15.79 4.87
C ALA A 75 -2.52 -16.13 3.90
N LYS A 76 -3.31 -15.15 3.47
CA LYS A 76 -4.39 -15.31 2.49
C LYS A 76 -3.91 -15.12 1.05
N VAL A 77 -2.68 -14.65 0.85
CA VAL A 77 -2.11 -14.31 -0.44
C VAL A 77 -1.42 -15.53 -1.05
N ASN A 78 -1.64 -15.79 -2.35
CA ASN A 78 -0.90 -16.84 -3.05
C ASN A 78 0.56 -16.41 -3.28
N SER A 79 1.47 -17.37 -3.39
CA SER A 79 2.93 -17.12 -3.48
C SER A 79 3.37 -16.24 -4.66
N ASN A 80 2.53 -16.09 -5.69
CA ASN A 80 2.80 -15.28 -6.88
C ASN A 80 1.81 -14.12 -7.04
N GLU A 81 1.06 -13.79 -5.98
CA GLU A 81 0.09 -12.70 -6.00
C GLU A 81 0.55 -11.54 -5.12
N ARG A 82 0.18 -10.34 -5.56
CA ARG A 82 0.37 -9.10 -4.83
C ARG A 82 -0.98 -8.41 -4.72
N LEU A 83 -1.47 -8.24 -3.50
CA LEU A 83 -2.73 -7.55 -3.26
C LEU A 83 -2.50 -6.04 -3.15
N LEU A 84 -3.38 -5.28 -3.79
CA LEU A 84 -3.48 -3.84 -3.62
C LEU A 84 -4.30 -3.55 -2.37
N ASP A 85 -3.68 -2.93 -1.38
CA ASP A 85 -4.33 -2.65 -0.09
C ASP A 85 -4.74 -1.17 0.07
N SER A 86 -4.60 -0.37 -1.00
CA SER A 86 -4.90 1.06 -0.97
C SER A 86 -6.05 1.41 -1.92
N SER A 87 -7.17 1.89 -1.35
CA SER A 87 -8.31 2.40 -2.12
C SER A 87 -7.89 3.49 -3.10
N GLU A 88 -6.94 4.35 -2.73
CA GLU A 88 -6.40 5.39 -3.62
C GLU A 88 -5.77 4.83 -4.90
N ILE A 89 -5.08 3.68 -4.82
CA ILE A 89 -4.49 3.04 -5.99
C ILE A 89 -5.59 2.44 -6.86
N ILE A 90 -6.59 1.81 -6.25
CA ILE A 90 -7.76 1.26 -6.93
C ILE A 90 -8.57 2.36 -7.61
N GLU A 91 -8.83 3.47 -6.92
CA GLU A 91 -9.54 4.65 -7.42
C GLU A 91 -8.78 5.32 -8.55
N PHE A 92 -7.45 5.44 -8.44
CA PHE A 92 -6.60 5.93 -9.51
C PHE A 92 -6.69 5.03 -10.76
N LEU A 93 -6.59 3.70 -10.59
CA LEU A 93 -6.74 2.75 -11.69
C LEU A 93 -8.12 2.84 -12.35
N ILE A 94 -9.19 2.92 -11.56
CA ILE A 94 -10.55 3.11 -12.07
C ILE A 94 -10.66 4.44 -12.84
N GLY A 95 -10.08 5.52 -12.32
CA GLY A 95 -10.04 6.82 -12.97
C GLY A 95 -9.29 6.76 -14.31
N LEU A 96 -8.15 6.09 -14.34
CA LEU A 96 -7.33 5.88 -15.54
C LEU A 96 -8.10 5.08 -16.60
N VAL A 97 -8.76 3.99 -16.20
CA VAL A 97 -9.61 3.18 -17.10
C VAL A 97 -10.74 4.03 -17.68
N LYS A 98 -11.44 4.81 -16.85
CA LYS A 98 -12.54 5.68 -17.30
C LYS A 98 -12.05 6.77 -18.26
N TYR A 99 -10.90 7.38 -17.97
CA TYR A 99 -10.29 8.39 -18.83
C TYR A 99 -9.96 7.82 -20.23
N HIS A 100 -9.33 6.64 -20.28
CA HIS A 100 -9.01 5.98 -21.55
C HIS A 100 -10.24 5.43 -22.28
N ALA A 101 -11.26 4.95 -21.54
CA ALA A 101 -12.51 4.49 -22.13
C ALA A 101 -13.28 5.63 -22.82
N ASN A 102 -13.28 6.84 -22.24
CA ASN A 102 -13.95 8.00 -22.84
C ASN A 102 -13.19 8.61 -24.04
N THR A 103 -11.88 8.35 -24.17
CA THR A 103 -11.07 8.87 -25.27
C THR A 103 -11.02 7.96 -26.50
N GLN A 104 -11.35 6.67 -26.37
CA GLN A 104 -11.41 5.72 -27.49
C GLN A 104 -12.86 5.31 -27.81
N SER A 105 -13.45 5.98 -28.81
CA SER A 105 -14.88 5.82 -29.15
C SER A 105 -15.26 4.58 -29.97
N ARG A 106 -14.32 3.74 -30.45
CA ARG A 106 -14.67 2.62 -31.36
C ARG A 106 -14.00 1.25 -31.20
N SER A 107 -12.89 1.07 -30.49
CA SER A 107 -12.41 -0.25 -30.03
C SER A 107 -11.18 -0.03 -29.17
N GLY A 108 -11.22 -0.40 -27.89
CA GLY A 108 -10.11 -0.07 -26.99
C GLY A 108 -10.35 -0.31 -25.50
N PHE A 109 -11.60 -0.53 -25.11
CA PHE A 109 -11.97 -0.83 -23.73
C PHE A 109 -11.22 -2.05 -23.17
N THR A 110 -11.06 -3.12 -23.96
CA THR A 110 -10.31 -4.31 -23.56
C THR A 110 -8.83 -4.02 -23.34
N SER A 111 -8.21 -3.15 -24.15
CA SER A 111 -6.82 -2.74 -23.94
C SER A 111 -6.68 -1.87 -22.69
N SER A 112 -7.65 -1.02 -22.37
CA SER A 112 -7.65 -0.21 -21.14
C SER A 112 -7.76 -1.07 -19.88
N ILE A 113 -8.58 -2.13 -19.90
CA ILE A 113 -8.66 -3.10 -18.79
C ILE A 113 -7.34 -3.88 -18.65
N LEU A 114 -6.78 -4.37 -19.76
CA LEU A 114 -5.52 -5.11 -19.73
C LEU A 114 -4.36 -4.23 -19.25
N MET A 115 -4.35 -2.95 -19.62
CA MET A 115 -3.37 -1.98 -19.14
C MET A 115 -3.51 -1.74 -17.63
N ALA A 116 -4.73 -1.66 -17.10
CA ALA A 116 -4.94 -1.57 -15.65
C ALA A 116 -4.40 -2.79 -14.91
N SER A 117 -4.58 -4.01 -15.43
CA SER A 117 -4.01 -5.23 -14.85
C SER A 117 -2.48 -5.31 -15.00
N ALA A 118 -1.91 -4.77 -16.08
CA ALA A 118 -0.46 -4.70 -16.26
C ALA A 118 0.21 -3.68 -15.31
N LEU A 119 -0.49 -2.60 -14.96
CA LEU A 119 0.00 -1.57 -14.04
C LEU A 119 0.02 -2.00 -12.57
N THR A 120 -0.65 -3.11 -12.23
CA THR A 120 -0.73 -3.64 -10.86
C THR A 120 0.32 -4.70 -10.54
N ASP A 121 1.05 -5.15 -11.56
CA ASP A 121 2.13 -6.12 -11.46
C ASP A 121 3.48 -5.43 -11.68
N GLU A 122 4.61 -6.09 -11.39
CA GLU A 122 5.91 -5.58 -11.85
C GLU A 122 5.91 -5.51 -13.38
N ILE A 123 5.93 -4.29 -13.94
CA ILE A 123 5.80 -4.08 -15.38
C ILE A 123 7.04 -4.63 -16.09
N ASN A 124 6.94 -5.87 -16.55
CA ASN A 124 7.85 -6.50 -17.49
C ASN A 124 7.27 -6.33 -18.90
N GLU A 125 8.11 -5.94 -19.87
CA GLU A 125 7.76 -5.88 -21.29
C GLU A 125 7.10 -7.19 -21.78
N GLN A 126 7.53 -8.33 -21.25
CA GLN A 126 6.96 -9.65 -21.49
C GLN A 126 5.52 -9.80 -20.98
N ILE A 127 5.15 -9.20 -19.83
CA ILE A 127 3.79 -9.27 -19.29
C ILE A 127 2.83 -8.44 -20.14
N VAL A 128 3.30 -7.27 -20.62
CA VAL A 128 2.54 -6.42 -21.54
C VAL A 128 2.35 -7.13 -22.89
N LEU A 129 3.42 -7.73 -23.44
CA LEU A 129 3.37 -8.52 -24.66
C LEU A 129 2.45 -9.74 -24.52
N ASP A 130 2.57 -10.52 -23.44
CA ASP A 130 1.74 -11.70 -23.19
C ASP A 130 0.25 -11.31 -23.07
N SER A 131 -0.05 -10.20 -22.41
CA SER A 131 -1.40 -9.65 -22.30
C SER A 131 -1.97 -9.20 -23.64
N MET A 132 -1.14 -8.65 -24.52
CA MET A 132 -1.54 -8.28 -25.88
C MET A 132 -1.69 -9.52 -26.79
N THR A 133 -0.91 -10.58 -26.58
CA THR A 133 -0.84 -11.75 -27.48
C THR A 133 -1.82 -12.87 -27.11
N LYS A 134 -2.18 -13.04 -25.82
CA LYS A 134 -3.17 -14.06 -25.36
C LYS A 134 -4.57 -13.90 -25.95
N LYS A 135 -4.87 -12.76 -26.59
CA LYS A 135 -6.15 -12.46 -27.26
C LYS A 135 -6.52 -13.42 -28.39
N LEU A 136 -5.60 -14.24 -28.89
CA LEU A 136 -5.85 -15.16 -30.01
C LEU A 136 -6.28 -16.59 -29.61
N LYS A 137 -6.22 -16.97 -28.33
CA LYS A 137 -6.54 -18.36 -27.91
C LYS A 137 -7.93 -18.59 -27.32
N TRP A 138 -8.70 -17.53 -27.09
CA TRP A 138 -10.05 -17.63 -26.49
C TRP A 138 -11.18 -17.24 -27.47
N LEU A 139 -10.88 -17.13 -28.78
CA LEU A 139 -11.84 -16.81 -29.84
C LEU A 139 -11.86 -17.85 -30.98
N ILE A 140 -11.42 -19.07 -30.72
CA ILE A 140 -11.69 -20.27 -31.54
C ILE A 140 -12.27 -21.32 -30.59
#